data_AF-A0A2V7TX65-F1
#
_entry.id   AF-A0A2V7TX65-F1
#
_cell.length_a   1.000
_cell.length_b   1.000
_cell.length_c   1.000
_cell.angle_alpha   90.00
_cell.angle_beta   90.00
_cell.angle_gamma   90.00
#
_symmetry.space_group_name_H-M   'P 1'
#
loop_
_entity.id
_entity.type
_entity.pdbx_description
1 polymer ?
#
loop_
_entity_poly.entity_id
_entity_poly.type
_entity_poly.pdbx_seq_one_letter_code
_entity_poly.pdbx_strand_id
1 'polypeptide(L)'
;MTAVQRKSVAIDWDDLETALTWRDPEGSRHFLDLLTGEVILWTRDGDMPSSEAIDEGLAEGRLIPIDPLPSSVEYGWMEEFVATVRDPGLRRRLEAALGGNRPFRRFKDAL
;
A
#
# COMPACT_ATOMS: atom_id res chain seq x y z
N MET A 1 10.43 -21.72 25.13
CA MET A 1 10.28 -20.68 24.09
C MET A 1 10.51 -21.35 22.75
N THR A 2 9.44 -21.62 22.00
CA THR A 2 9.54 -22.27 20.69
C THR A 2 10.14 -21.27 19.70
N ALA A 3 11.19 -21.65 18.98
CA ALA A 3 11.80 -20.78 17.97
C ALA A 3 10.80 -20.57 16.83
N VAL A 4 10.48 -19.31 16.52
CA VAL A 4 9.69 -18.97 15.32
C VAL A 4 10.55 -19.25 14.10
N GLN A 5 10.19 -20.27 13.33
CA GLN A 5 10.84 -20.54 12.05
C GLN A 5 10.38 -19.48 11.05
N ARG A 6 11.31 -18.63 10.60
CA ARG A 6 11.03 -17.62 9.56
C ARG A 6 11.05 -18.30 8.20
N LYS A 7 9.93 -18.22 7.47
CA LYS A 7 9.82 -18.65 6.07
C LYS A 7 9.99 -17.43 5.17
N SER A 8 10.83 -17.54 4.15
CA SER A 8 10.91 -16.53 3.08
C SER A 8 9.75 -16.71 2.12
N VAL A 9 9.06 -15.64 1.79
CA VAL A 9 7.99 -15.59 0.79
C VAL A 9 8.42 -14.59 -0.28
N ALA A 10 8.40 -15.01 -1.55
CA ALA A 10 8.65 -14.09 -2.67
C ALA A 10 7.38 -13.26 -2.87
N ILE A 11 7.50 -11.94 -2.97
CA ILE A 11 6.36 -11.03 -3.07
C ILE A 11 6.55 -10.19 -4.33
N ASP A 12 5.47 -10.00 -5.09
CA ASP A 12 5.42 -9.00 -6.16
C ASP A 12 5.32 -7.59 -5.53
N TRP A 13 6.31 -6.74 -5.83
CA TRP A 13 6.38 -5.41 -5.25
C TRP A 13 5.34 -4.45 -5.82
N ASP A 14 4.96 -4.59 -7.08
CA ASP A 14 4.01 -3.70 -7.74
C ASP A 14 2.60 -3.96 -7.20
N ASP A 15 2.25 -5.23 -6.98
CA ASP A 15 0.97 -5.60 -6.37
C ASP A 15 0.91 -5.17 -4.88
N LEU A 16 2.03 -5.30 -4.16
CA LEU A 16 2.10 -4.84 -2.77
C LEU A 16 1.98 -3.32 -2.68
N GLU A 17 2.67 -2.56 -3.55
CA GLU A 17 2.53 -1.10 -3.63
C GLU A 17 1.08 -0.71 -3.92
N THR A 18 0.45 -1.40 -4.87
CA THR A 18 -0.96 -1.19 -5.23
C THR A 18 -1.87 -1.40 -4.02
N ALA A 19 -1.71 -2.52 -3.30
CA ALA A 19 -2.51 -2.80 -2.10
C ALA A 19 -2.30 -1.75 -0.99
N LEU A 20 -1.07 -1.29 -0.80
CA LEU A 20 -0.74 -0.28 0.22
C LEU A 20 -1.27 1.12 -0.11
N THR A 21 -1.54 1.42 -1.38
CA THR A 21 -1.96 2.77 -1.82
C THR A 21 -3.41 2.83 -2.30
N TRP A 22 -4.05 1.70 -2.57
CA TRP A 22 -5.44 1.62 -2.99
C TRP A 22 -6.39 1.76 -1.79
N ARG A 23 -7.04 2.93 -1.70
CA ARG A 23 -8.12 3.19 -0.73
C ARG A 23 -9.48 3.11 -1.40
N ASP A 24 -10.17 1.99 -1.22
CA ASP A 24 -11.52 1.79 -1.75
C ASP A 24 -12.60 2.08 -0.68
N PRO A 25 -13.45 3.10 -0.86
CA PRO A 25 -14.57 3.36 0.04
C PRO A 25 -15.67 2.29 -0.01
N GLU A 26 -15.71 1.46 -1.05
CA GLU A 26 -16.71 0.40 -1.23
C GLU A 26 -16.37 -0.87 -0.42
N GLY A 27 -15.21 -0.88 0.23
CA GLY A 27 -14.82 -1.87 1.23
C GLY A 27 -14.08 -3.07 0.69
N SER A 28 -13.48 -2.97 -0.50
CA SER A 28 -12.53 -3.96 -1.00
C SER A 28 -11.32 -4.08 -0.08
N ARG A 29 -10.72 -5.28 -0.02
CA ARG A 29 -9.63 -5.60 0.90
C ARG A 29 -8.54 -6.37 0.18
N HIS A 30 -7.29 -6.07 0.51
CA HIS A 30 -6.13 -6.79 0.00
C HIS A 30 -5.56 -7.72 1.06
N PHE A 31 -5.05 -8.87 0.63
CA PHE A 31 -4.43 -9.86 1.50
C PHE A 31 -3.16 -10.41 0.86
N LEU A 32 -2.10 -10.61 1.64
CA LEU A 32 -0.94 -11.37 1.21
C LEU A 32 -1.14 -12.84 1.53
N ASP A 33 -1.04 -13.72 0.54
CA ASP A 33 -0.99 -15.17 0.76
C ASP A 33 0.46 -15.62 1.05
N LEU A 34 0.72 -16.17 2.23
CA LEU A 34 2.05 -16.63 2.64
C LEU A 34 2.47 -17.98 2.03
N LEU A 35 1.54 -18.69 1.40
CA LEU A 35 1.82 -19.90 0.66
C LEU A 35 2.40 -19.57 -0.72
N THR A 36 1.74 -18.66 -1.45
CA THR A 36 2.08 -18.33 -2.84
C THR A 36 2.95 -17.07 -2.96
N GLY A 37 2.77 -16.12 -2.05
CA GLY A 37 3.36 -14.78 -2.12
C GLY A 37 2.53 -13.77 -2.90
N GLU A 38 1.36 -14.15 -3.37
CA GLU A 38 0.47 -13.30 -4.16
C GLU A 38 -0.32 -12.34 -3.28
N VAL A 39 -0.61 -11.16 -3.83
CA VAL A 39 -1.56 -10.21 -3.25
C VAL A 39 -2.94 -10.46 -3.85
N ILE A 40 -3.88 -10.80 -2.99
CA ILE A 40 -5.25 -11.13 -3.34
C ILE A 40 -6.13 -9.91 -3.08
N LEU A 41 -6.89 -9.48 -4.08
CA LEU A 41 -7.98 -8.52 -3.93
C LEU A 41 -9.29 -9.26 -3.69
N TRP A 42 -9.94 -8.97 -2.58
CA TRP A 42 -11.32 -9.35 -2.33
C TRP A 42 -12.23 -8.14 -2.48
N THR A 43 -13.33 -8.30 -3.21
CA THR A 43 -14.38 -7.29 -3.34
C THR A 43 -15.72 -7.91 -2.95
N ARG A 44 -16.63 -7.10 -2.42
CA ARG A 44 -17.95 -7.58 -1.96
C ARG A 44 -18.78 -8.21 -3.08
N ASP A 45 -18.72 -7.61 -4.26
CA ASP A 45 -19.51 -7.99 -5.43
C ASP A 45 -18.68 -8.85 -6.42
N GLY A 46 -17.48 -9.27 -6.03
CA GLY A 46 -16.60 -10.09 -6.84
C GLY A 46 -16.95 -11.58 -6.76
N ASP A 47 -16.72 -12.29 -7.86
CA ASP A 47 -16.97 -13.74 -7.94
C ASP A 47 -15.91 -14.56 -7.19
N MET A 48 -14.68 -14.07 -7.08
CA MET A 48 -13.55 -14.76 -6.43
C MET A 48 -12.55 -13.78 -5.80
N PRO A 49 -11.87 -14.18 -4.70
CA PRO A 49 -12.19 -15.34 -3.87
C PRO A 49 -13.48 -15.12 -3.06
N SER A 50 -14.15 -16.21 -2.64
CA SER A 50 -15.34 -16.10 -1.78
C SER A 50 -14.98 -15.56 -0.39
N SER A 51 -15.95 -14.98 0.31
CA SER A 51 -15.75 -14.55 1.71
C SER A 51 -15.33 -15.72 2.61
N GLU A 52 -15.91 -16.91 2.41
CA GLU A 52 -15.57 -18.12 3.16
C GLU A 52 -14.10 -18.51 2.97
N ALA A 53 -13.58 -18.46 1.73
CA ALA A 53 -12.19 -18.77 1.45
C ALA A 53 -11.20 -17.76 2.08
N ILE A 54 -11.61 -16.48 2.18
CA ILE A 54 -10.85 -15.46 2.91
C ILE A 54 -10.84 -15.76 4.41
N ASP A 55 -12.01 -16.04 4.99
CA ASP A 55 -12.15 -16.31 6.43
C ASP A 55 -11.37 -17.56 6.85
N GLU A 56 -11.41 -18.63 6.05
CA GLU A 56 -10.60 -19.84 6.24
C GLU A 56 -9.10 -19.51 6.18
N GLY A 57 -8.65 -18.78 5.15
CA GLY A 57 -7.24 -18.42 5.00
C GLY A 57 -6.71 -17.54 6.14
N LEU A 58 -7.56 -16.66 6.70
CA LEU A 58 -7.23 -15.87 7.89
C LEU A 58 -7.15 -16.74 9.15
N ALA A 59 -8.11 -17.65 9.35
CA ALA A 59 -8.13 -18.55 10.50
C ALA A 59 -6.92 -19.50 10.52
N GLU A 60 -6.46 -19.92 9.34
CA GLU A 60 -5.24 -20.74 9.17
C GLU A 60 -3.94 -19.93 9.36
N GLY A 61 -4.01 -18.60 9.37
CA GLY A 61 -2.83 -17.74 9.35
C GLY A 61 -2.06 -17.76 8.03
N ARG A 62 -2.69 -18.24 6.94
CA ARG A 62 -2.12 -18.23 5.58
C ARG A 62 -2.25 -16.85 4.95
N LEU A 63 -3.34 -16.15 5.20
CA LEU A 63 -3.59 -14.81 4.68
C LEU A 63 -3.24 -13.75 5.73
N ILE A 64 -2.55 -12.69 5.29
CA ILE A 64 -2.31 -11.50 6.09
C ILE A 64 -3.06 -10.32 5.45
N PRO A 65 -3.97 -9.63 6.17
CA PRO A 65 -4.58 -8.40 5.67
C PRO A 65 -3.53 -7.32 5.38
N ILE A 66 -3.67 -6.63 4.26
CA ILE A 66 -2.88 -5.46 3.90
C ILE A 66 -3.76 -4.23 4.09
N ASP A 67 -3.52 -3.50 5.16
CA ASP A 67 -4.18 -2.21 5.38
C ASP A 67 -3.53 -1.15 4.49
N PRO A 68 -4.32 -0.37 3.72
CA PRO A 68 -3.79 0.76 2.98
C PRO A 68 -3.12 1.74 3.94
N LEU A 69 -2.04 2.36 3.48
CA LEU A 69 -1.31 3.34 4.25
C LEU A 69 -2.22 4.54 4.56
N PRO A 70 -2.03 5.21 5.69
CA PRO A 70 -2.64 6.52 5.89
C PRO A 70 -2.06 7.52 4.89
N SER A 71 -2.88 8.41 4.32
CA SER A 71 -2.41 9.49 3.44
C SER A 71 -1.32 10.36 4.10
N SER A 72 -1.27 10.43 5.43
CA SER A 72 -0.22 11.14 6.16
C SER A 72 1.16 10.49 6.03
N VAL A 73 1.23 9.15 5.92
CA VAL A 73 2.49 8.42 5.73
C VAL A 73 3.05 8.73 4.34
N GLU A 74 2.22 8.62 3.31
CA GLU A 74 2.62 8.94 1.94
C GLU A 74 3.02 10.42 1.80
N TYR A 75 2.28 11.32 2.46
CA TYR A 75 2.64 12.74 2.49
C TYR A 75 4.00 12.96 3.17
N GLY A 76 4.29 12.27 4.27
CA GLY A 76 5.59 12.31 4.94
C GLY A 76 6.73 11.86 4.02
N TRP A 77 6.54 10.81 3.22
CA TRP A 77 7.53 10.39 2.23
C TRP A 77 7.79 11.46 1.17
N MET A 78 6.76 12.20 0.76
CA MET A 78 6.93 13.30 -0.17
C MET A 78 7.74 14.45 0.46
N GLU A 79 7.52 14.75 1.75
CA GLU A 79 8.33 15.72 2.48
C GLU A 79 9.80 15.29 2.59
N GLU A 80 10.04 14.02 2.93
CA GLU A 80 11.38 13.43 3.01
C GLU A 80 12.08 13.48 1.64
N PHE A 81 11.38 13.14 0.56
CA PHE A 81 11.91 13.25 -0.79
C PHE A 81 12.31 14.70 -1.11
N VAL A 82 11.45 15.67 -0.84
CA VAL A 82 11.72 17.10 -1.10
C VAL A 82 12.97 17.58 -0.38
N ALA A 83 13.18 17.13 0.87
CA ALA A 83 14.37 17.47 1.64
C ALA A 83 15.68 17.00 0.95
N THR A 84 15.61 15.93 0.15
CA THR A 84 16.77 15.38 -0.60
C THR A 84 17.06 16.10 -1.92
N VAL A 85 16.10 16.87 -2.46
CA VAL A 85 16.20 17.53 -3.78
C VAL A 85 17.22 18.66 -3.75
N ARG A 86 18.29 18.59 -4.56
CA ARG A 86 19.38 19.58 -4.56
C ARG A 86 19.08 20.85 -5.36
N ASP A 87 18.23 20.75 -6.39
CA ASP A 87 17.83 21.91 -7.18
C ASP A 87 16.89 22.81 -6.36
N PRO A 88 17.30 24.07 -6.03
CA PRO A 88 16.49 24.93 -5.18
C PRO A 88 15.18 25.38 -5.83
N GLY A 89 15.11 25.44 -7.16
CA GLY A 89 13.92 25.81 -7.91
C GLY A 89 12.87 24.69 -7.89
N LEU A 90 13.31 23.46 -8.15
CA LEU A 90 12.46 22.27 -8.06
C LEU A 90 11.98 22.05 -6.62
N ARG A 91 12.88 22.15 -5.63
CA ARG A 91 12.52 22.02 -4.21
C ARG A 91 11.38 22.99 -3.84
N ARG A 92 11.53 24.28 -4.14
CA ARG A 92 10.49 25.29 -3.90
C ARG A 92 9.16 24.97 -4.57
N ARG A 93 9.18 24.44 -5.80
CA ARG A 93 7.97 24.06 -6.53
C ARG A 93 7.25 22.90 -5.84
N LEU A 94 8.00 21.90 -5.38
CA LEU A 94 7.45 20.74 -4.67
C LEU A 94 6.92 21.12 -3.28
N GLU A 95 7.65 21.95 -2.52
CA GLU A 95 7.17 22.50 -1.23
C GLU A 95 5.85 23.26 -1.40
N ALA A 96 5.76 24.12 -2.43
CA ALA A 96 4.53 24.85 -2.74
C ALA A 96 3.39 23.92 -3.21
N ALA A 97 3.70 22.81 -3.88
CA ALA A 97 2.70 21.81 -4.26
C ALA A 97 2.13 21.08 -3.05
N LEU A 98 2.96 20.74 -2.06
CA LEU A 98 2.57 20.08 -0.82
C LEU A 98 1.66 20.94 0.07
N GLY A 99 1.96 22.24 0.19
CA GLY A 99 1.16 23.16 1.01
C GLY A 99 -0.20 23.56 0.44
N GLY A 100 -0.58 23.08 -0.76
CA GLY A 100 -1.79 23.50 -1.48
C GLY A 100 -2.90 22.45 -1.51
N ASN A 101 -4.03 22.81 -2.13
CA ASN A 101 -5.10 21.85 -2.41
C ASN A 101 -4.62 20.76 -3.38
N ARG A 102 -5.02 19.51 -3.12
CA ARG A 102 -4.69 18.32 -3.93
C ARG A 102 -3.16 18.07 -4.01
N PRO A 103 -2.46 18.00 -2.86
CA PRO A 103 -1.00 18.00 -2.82
C PRO A 103 -0.38 16.85 -3.63
N PHE A 104 -0.91 15.63 -3.51
CA PHE A 104 -0.45 14.46 -4.27
C PHE A 104 -0.42 14.68 -5.78
N ARG A 105 -1.48 15.27 -6.35
CA ARG A 105 -1.56 15.52 -7.79
C ARG A 105 -0.56 16.60 -8.20
N ARG A 106 -0.59 17.74 -7.51
CA ARG A 106 0.27 18.88 -7.84
C ARG A 106 1.75 18.58 -7.70
N PHE A 107 2.10 17.69 -6.77
CA PHE A 107 3.46 17.23 -6.61
C PHE A 107 3.93 16.42 -7.80
N LYS A 108 3.12 15.45 -8.26
CA LYS A 108 3.40 14.68 -9.48
C LYS A 108 3.49 15.57 -10.71
N ASP A 109 2.63 16.57 -10.83
CA ASP A 109 2.66 17.56 -11.93
C ASP A 109 3.90 18.48 -11.88
N ALA A 110 4.60 18.55 -10.74
CA ALA A 110 5.76 19.40 -10.55
C ALA A 110 7.11 18.68 -10.77
N LEU A 111 7.10 17.35 -10.82
CA LEU A 111 8.23 16.49 -11.22
C LEU A 111 8.40 16.50 -12.75
#